data_AF-A0A826J7E1-F1
#
_entry.id   AF-A0A826J7E1-F1
#
_cell.length_a   1.000
_cell.length_b   1.000
_cell.length_c   1.000
_cell.angle_alpha   90.00
_cell.angle_beta   90.00
_cell.angle_gamma   90.00
#
_symmetry.space_group_name_H-M   'P 1'
#
loop_
_entity.id
_entity.type
_entity.pdbx_description
1 polymer ?
#
loop_
_entity_poly.entity_id
_entity_poly.type
_entity_poly.pdbx_seq_one_letter_code
_entity_poly.pdbx_strand_id
1 'polypeptide(L)'
;AVGLPNLAPRYAIDAPADAHDGSSRPTLSLSALLKQYGIRLTANQAYHQMVKLGIVEQRERYSRTAINNIKKFWSLTAKGCMFGKNITSPANPRETQPHFFESRFPEL
;
A
#
# COMPACT_ATOMS: atom_id res chain seq x y z
N ALA A 1 -42.54 -11.10 -1.17
CA ALA A 1 -41.89 -9.84 -1.59
C ALA A 1 -40.41 -10.12 -1.80
N VAL A 2 -39.90 -9.99 -3.04
CA VAL A 2 -38.48 -10.15 -3.34
C VAL A 2 -37.79 -8.86 -2.89
N GLY A 3 -37.09 -8.91 -1.76
CA GLY A 3 -36.38 -7.77 -1.19
C GLY A 3 -35.32 -7.26 -2.16
N LEU A 4 -35.38 -5.97 -2.49
CA LEU A 4 -34.35 -5.29 -3.28
C LEU A 4 -32.97 -5.59 -2.70
N PRO A 5 -31.98 -6.05 -3.50
CA PRO A 5 -30.63 -6.22 -3.00
C PRO A 5 -30.11 -4.87 -2.51
N ASN A 6 -29.36 -4.89 -1.41
CA ASN A 6 -28.77 -3.70 -0.80
C ASN A 6 -27.89 -2.98 -1.84
N LEU A 7 -28.41 -1.87 -2.39
CA LEU A 7 -27.80 -1.05 -3.44
C LEU A 7 -26.80 -0.03 -2.89
N ALA A 8 -26.63 0.06 -1.56
CA ALA A 8 -25.64 0.95 -0.99
C ALA A 8 -24.23 0.44 -1.34
N PRO A 9 -23.29 1.32 -1.71
CA PRO A 9 -21.91 0.90 -1.89
C PRO A 9 -21.43 0.27 -0.57
N ARG A 10 -20.97 -0.98 -0.65
CA ARG A 10 -20.23 -1.58 0.47
C ARG A 10 -19.06 -0.67 0.76
N TYR A 11 -19.02 -0.09 1.96
CA TYR A 11 -17.89 0.70 2.41
C TYR A 11 -16.64 -0.17 2.32
N ALA A 12 -15.57 0.33 1.69
CA ALA A 12 -14.31 -0.41 1.63
C ALA A 12 -13.69 -0.40 3.03
N ILE A 13 -13.60 -1.59 3.65
CA ILE A 13 -12.95 -1.75 4.96
C ILE A 13 -11.45 -1.95 4.70
N ASP A 14 -10.65 -0.95 5.04
CA ASP A 14 -9.19 -1.00 4.92
C ASP A 14 -8.58 -1.61 6.18
N ALA A 15 -8.66 -2.93 6.31
CA ALA A 15 -8.12 -3.67 7.45
C ALA A 15 -7.34 -4.91 7.01
N PRO A 16 -6.39 -5.40 7.83
CA PRO A 16 -5.81 -6.73 7.65
C PRO A 16 -6.90 -7.80 7.54
N ALA A 17 -6.65 -8.86 6.76
CA ALA A 17 -7.65 -9.89 6.45
C ALA A 17 -8.23 -10.63 7.67
N ASP A 18 -7.56 -10.56 8.82
CA ASP A 18 -7.92 -11.17 10.09
C ASP A 18 -8.47 -10.17 11.13
N ALA A 19 -8.71 -8.92 10.74
CA ALA A 19 -9.34 -7.94 11.63
C ALA A 19 -10.84 -8.23 11.80
N HIS A 20 -11.22 -8.66 13.01
CA HIS A 20 -12.61 -9.05 13.34
C HIS A 20 -13.57 -7.87 13.58
N ASP A 21 -13.07 -6.66 13.74
CA ASP A 21 -13.83 -5.47 14.14
C ASP A 21 -14.46 -4.71 12.97
N GLY A 22 -14.13 -5.08 11.72
CA GLY A 22 -14.71 -4.48 10.52
C GLY A 22 -14.40 -2.99 10.34
N SER A 23 -13.43 -2.46 11.10
CA SER A 23 -13.04 -1.05 11.07
C SER A 23 -11.76 -0.85 10.26
N SER A 24 -11.62 0.31 9.63
CA SER A 24 -10.39 0.63 8.89
C SER A 24 -9.26 0.93 9.86
N ARG A 25 -8.09 0.33 9.65
CA ARG A 25 -6.90 0.57 10.48
C ARG A 25 -6.08 1.74 9.97
N PRO A 26 -5.43 2.52 10.86
CA PRO A 26 -4.59 3.62 10.42
C PRO A 26 -3.40 3.10 9.62
N THR A 27 -3.09 3.80 8.53
CA THR A 27 -1.97 3.47 7.65
C THR A 27 -1.06 4.66 7.46
N LEU A 28 0.25 4.42 7.42
CA LEU A 28 1.27 5.45 7.20
C LEU A 28 2.18 5.09 6.03
N SER A 29 2.84 6.09 5.45
CA SER A 29 3.88 5.87 4.46
C SER A 29 5.08 5.14 5.08
N LEU A 30 5.82 4.36 4.28
CA LEU A 30 7.01 3.64 4.75
C LEU A 30 8.04 4.58 5.41
N SER A 31 8.27 5.76 4.85
CA SER A 31 9.18 6.75 5.43
C SER A 31 8.72 7.28 6.79
N ALA A 32 7.40 7.45 6.97
CA ALA A 32 6.85 7.88 8.26
C ALA A 32 7.04 6.80 9.33
N LEU A 33 6.79 5.54 8.97
CA LEU A 33 6.98 4.39 9.86
C LEU A 33 8.44 4.17 10.23
N LEU A 34 9.36 4.21 9.27
CA LEU A 34 10.79 4.10 9.54
C LEU A 34 11.25 5.18 10.53
N LYS A 35 10.77 6.42 10.38
CA LYS A 35 11.05 7.52 11.31
C LYS A 35 10.44 7.27 12.70
N GLN A 36 9.18 6.85 12.76
CA GLN A 36 8.45 6.58 14.01
C GLN A 36 9.12 5.49 14.84
N TYR A 37 9.66 4.45 14.19
CA TYR A 37 10.36 3.33 14.84
C TYR A 37 11.87 3.54 14.99
N GLY A 38 12.41 4.71 14.60
CA GLY A 38 13.84 5.00 14.72
C GLY A 38 14.75 4.16 13.82
N ILE A 39 14.21 3.55 12.75
CA ILE A 39 14.95 2.69 11.83
C ILE A 39 15.75 3.54 10.85
N ARG A 40 17.06 3.35 10.84
CA ARG A 40 18.01 4.11 10.00
C ARG A 40 18.13 3.54 8.58
N LEU A 41 17.00 3.32 7.93
CA LEU A 41 16.92 2.95 6.52
C LEU A 41 16.20 4.05 5.75
N THR A 42 16.62 4.27 4.52
CA THR A 42 15.79 5.03 3.57
C THR A 42 14.61 4.16 3.13
N ALA A 43 13.48 4.79 2.80
CA ALA A 43 12.33 4.06 2.28
C ALA A 43 12.68 3.23 1.03
N ASN A 44 13.57 3.72 0.17
CA ASN A 44 14.01 3.00 -1.01
C ASN A 44 14.78 1.71 -0.65
N GLN A 45 15.69 1.76 0.33
CA GLN A 45 16.39 0.57 0.81
C GLN A 45 15.42 -0.45 1.41
N ALA A 46 14.46 0.00 2.22
CA ALA A 46 13.44 -0.87 2.81
C ALA A 46 12.56 -1.53 1.74
N TYR A 47 12.09 -0.78 0.73
CA TYR A 47 11.34 -1.35 -0.39
C TYR A 47 12.12 -2.44 -1.13
N HIS A 48 13.42 -2.24 -1.38
CA HIS A 48 14.24 -3.26 -2.02
C HIS A 48 14.35 -4.55 -1.18
N GLN A 49 14.33 -4.48 0.15
CA GLN A 49 14.26 -5.69 0.98
C GLN A 49 12.87 -6.33 0.90
N MET A 50 11.81 -5.53 0.96
CA MET A 50 10.43 -6.02 0.83
C MET A 50 10.14 -6.70 -0.52
N VAL A 51 10.81 -6.29 -1.60
CA VAL A 51 10.75 -6.98 -2.90
C VAL A 51 11.25 -8.42 -2.77
N LYS A 52 12.38 -8.63 -2.09
CA LYS A 52 12.96 -9.97 -1.88
C LYS A 52 12.03 -10.87 -1.09
N LEU A 53 11.20 -10.29 -0.22
CA LEU A 53 10.19 -10.99 0.58
C LEU A 53 8.86 -11.18 -0.17
N GLY A 54 8.73 -10.63 -1.38
CA GLY A 54 7.51 -10.68 -2.20
C GLY A 54 6.37 -9.81 -1.67
N ILE A 55 6.67 -8.83 -0.82
CA ILE A 55 5.67 -7.95 -0.17
C ILE A 55 5.31 -6.79 -1.09
N VAL A 56 6.31 -6.23 -1.78
CA VAL A 56 6.12 -5.16 -2.75
C VAL A 56 6.68 -5.57 -4.11
N GLU A 57 6.20 -4.91 -5.16
CA GLU A 57 6.72 -5.02 -6.51
C GLU A 57 6.95 -3.61 -7.10
N GLN A 58 7.83 -3.54 -8.10
CA GLN A 58 8.03 -2.32 -8.87
C GLN A 58 7.15 -2.38 -10.11
N ARG A 59 6.25 -1.41 -10.24
CA ARG A 59 5.39 -1.24 -11.42
C ARG A 59 5.87 -0.06 -12.25
N GLU A 60 5.46 -0.06 -13.50
CA GLU A 60 5.89 0.90 -14.50
C GLU A 60 4.69 1.53 -15.20
N ARG A 61 4.86 2.78 -15.62
CA ARG A 61 3.95 3.47 -16.53
C ARG A 61 4.71 4.33 -17.51
N TYR A 62 4.06 4.61 -18.64
CA TYR A 62 4.56 5.62 -19.57
C TYR A 62 4.53 7.03 -18.96
N SER A 63 5.60 7.78 -19.16
CA SER A 63 5.76 9.17 -18.75
C SER A 63 6.65 9.93 -19.74
N ARG A 64 6.12 11.00 -20.34
CA ARG A 64 6.85 11.84 -21.32
C ARG A 64 8.11 12.51 -20.76
N THR A 65 8.21 12.63 -19.43
CA THR A 65 9.30 13.35 -18.75
C THR A 65 10.29 12.42 -18.05
N ALA A 66 10.04 11.11 -18.02
CA ALA A 66 10.93 10.17 -17.36
C ALA A 66 11.96 9.59 -18.34
N ILE A 67 13.08 9.09 -17.82
CA ILE A 67 14.11 8.40 -18.62
C ILE A 67 13.45 7.23 -19.35
N ASN A 68 13.79 7.07 -20.63
CA ASN A 68 13.20 6.06 -21.54
C ASN A 68 11.67 6.12 -21.63
N ASN A 69 11.07 7.26 -21.29
CA ASN A 69 9.64 7.44 -21.15
C ASN A 69 8.96 6.52 -20.13
N ILE A 70 9.70 5.97 -19.16
CA ILE A 70 9.19 5.01 -18.18
C ILE A 70 9.34 5.59 -16.77
N LYS A 71 8.22 5.66 -16.04
CA LYS A 71 8.20 6.00 -14.62
C LYS A 71 7.92 4.74 -13.80
N LYS A 72 8.83 4.46 -12.88
CA LYS A 72 8.74 3.38 -11.89
C LYS A 72 8.07 3.88 -10.61
N PHE A 73 7.24 3.03 -10.01
CA PHE A 73 6.59 3.27 -8.72
C PHE A 73 6.40 1.94 -7.97
N TRP A 74 6.17 2.02 -6.66
CA TRP A 74 6.00 0.85 -5.81
C TRP A 74 4.51 0.47 -5.68
N SER A 75 4.25 -0.83 -5.55
CA SER A 75 2.92 -1.38 -5.28
C SER A 75 3.06 -2.54 -4.30
N LEU A 76 2.13 -2.68 -3.36
CA LEU A 76 1.96 -3.93 -2.62
C LEU A 76 1.51 -5.02 -3.58
N THR A 77 2.05 -6.21 -3.39
CA THR A 77 1.54 -7.45 -4.00
C THR A 77 0.29 -7.91 -3.25
N ALA A 78 -0.36 -8.97 -3.73
CA ALA A 78 -1.44 -9.61 -2.98
C ALA A 78 -1.01 -10.04 -1.56
N LYS A 79 0.22 -10.55 -1.41
CA LYS A 79 0.82 -10.87 -0.10
C LYS A 79 1.05 -9.60 0.73
N GLY A 80 1.53 -8.53 0.10
CA GLY A 80 1.77 -7.24 0.75
C GLY A 80 0.53 -6.60 1.35
N CYS A 81 -0.65 -6.85 0.77
CA CYS A 81 -1.92 -6.32 1.28
C CYS A 81 -2.28 -6.79 2.69
N MET A 82 -1.63 -7.83 3.23
CA MET A 82 -1.76 -8.19 4.64
C MET A 82 -1.16 -7.14 5.58
N PHE A 83 -0.16 -6.38 5.11
CA PHE A 83 0.59 -5.40 5.89
C PHE A 83 0.19 -3.96 5.56
N GLY A 84 -0.65 -3.73 4.55
CA GLY A 84 -0.99 -2.38 4.12
C GLY A 84 -1.96 -2.33 2.94
N LYS A 85 -2.05 -1.15 2.32
CA LYS A 85 -2.83 -0.92 1.11
C LYS A 85 -2.08 -0.07 0.09
N ASN A 86 -2.46 -0.24 -1.17
CA ASN A 86 -2.07 0.66 -2.25
C ASN A 86 -3.02 1.84 -2.31
N ILE A 87 -2.55 3.03 -1.94
CA ILE A 87 -3.30 4.26 -2.18
C ILE A 87 -2.92 4.83 -3.54
N THR A 88 -3.85 5.52 -4.20
CA THR A 88 -3.52 6.27 -5.41
C THR A 88 -2.52 7.38 -5.08
N SER A 89 -1.46 7.48 -5.87
CA SER A 89 -0.44 8.52 -5.69
C SER A 89 -1.05 9.91 -5.94
N PRO A 90 -0.83 10.89 -5.06
CA PRO A 90 -1.28 12.27 -5.28
C PRO A 90 -0.57 12.92 -6.49
N ALA A 91 0.61 12.43 -6.86
CA ALA A 91 1.37 12.94 -8.01
C ALA A 91 0.85 12.42 -9.35
N ASN A 92 0.23 11.23 -9.37
CA ASN A 92 -0.35 10.69 -10.59
C ASN A 92 -1.41 9.60 -10.31
N PRO A 93 -2.62 9.71 -10.88
CA PRO A 93 -3.67 8.73 -10.64
C PRO A 93 -3.39 7.33 -11.24
N ARG A 94 -2.40 7.21 -12.14
CA ARG A 94 -1.96 5.92 -12.69
C ARG A 94 -0.86 5.25 -11.87
N GLU A 95 -0.51 5.80 -10.72
CA GLU A 95 0.47 5.24 -9.80
C GLU A 95 -0.18 4.90 -8.47
N THR A 96 0.38 3.89 -7.82
CA THR A 96 0.10 3.58 -6.42
C THR A 96 1.24 4.07 -5.53
N GLN A 97 0.92 4.29 -4.27
CA GLN A 97 1.86 4.51 -3.18
C GLN A 97 1.50 3.53 -2.05
N PRO A 98 2.40 2.60 -1.67
CA PRO A 98 2.16 1.71 -0.56
C PRO A 98 2.10 2.47 0.76
N HIS A 99 1.01 2.26 1.50
CA HIS A 99 0.84 2.66 2.90
C HIS A 99 0.67 1.40 3.73
N PHE A 100 1.31 1.34 4.90
CA PHE A 100 1.33 0.16 5.75
C PHE A 100 0.52 0.40 7.03
N PHE A 101 -0.17 -0.64 7.50
CA PHE A 101 -0.89 -0.60 8.76
C PHE A 101 0.12 -0.41 9.89
N GLU A 102 -0.11 0.59 10.75
CA GLU A 102 0.78 0.83 11.89
C GLU A 102 0.91 -0.41 12.77
N SER A 103 -0.19 -1.13 12.99
CA SER A 103 -0.22 -2.34 13.80
C SER A 103 0.56 -3.53 13.23
N ARG A 104 0.89 -3.51 11.93
CA ARG A 104 1.58 -4.61 11.23
C ARG A 104 3.02 -4.27 10.86
N PHE A 105 3.40 -3.00 10.96
CA PHE A 105 4.75 -2.57 10.60
C PHE A 105 5.88 -3.27 11.39
N PRO A 106 5.73 -3.59 12.69
CA PRO A 106 6.76 -4.36 13.41
C PRO A 106 7.04 -5.77 12.87
N GLU A 107 6.13 -6.32 12.05
CA GLU A 107 6.26 -7.65 11.43
C GLU A 107 7.00 -7.62 10.08
N LEU A 108 7.42 -6.43 9.62
CA LEU A 108 8.08 -6.17 8.33
C LEU A 108 9.59 -5.96 8.46
#